data_AF-A0AAV5T0N9-F1
#
_entry.id   AF-A0AAV5T0N9-F1
#
_cell.length_a   1.000
_cell.length_b   1.000
_cell.length_c   1.000
_cell.angle_alpha   90.00
_cell.angle_beta   90.00
_cell.angle_gamma   90.00
#
_symmetry.space_group_name_H-M   'P 1'
#
loop_
_entity.id
_entity.type
_entity.pdbx_description
1 polymer ?
#
loop_
_entity_poly.entity_id
_entity_poly.type
_entity_poly.pdbx_seq_one_letter_code
_entity_poly.pdbx_strand_id
1 'polypeptide(L)'
;IFSDVTLSLFSIVLLHPLVHNVILLGVTPSYRAYLVSVPRKIMAYYSPIHSMISAYLSMIYLSEEEIFIWKIGHLVIFVCSSILNVVSLFCLIKKTPSEMVMMRNYLLLMQVTVIVNGFYMDVLFEPVLLFPAIAGICTGLLCRPGIPLTPVIGGLMLTFIWFGLAIFMCCFYRHQTLMPDSAKLGK
;
A
#
# COMPACT_ATOMS: atom_id res chain seq x y z
N ILE A 1 7.74 -18.75 14.81
CA ILE A 1 8.50 -17.48 14.98
C ILE A 1 8.93 -16.91 13.62
N PHE A 2 9.89 -17.53 12.90
CA PHE A 2 10.34 -16.98 11.60
C PHE A 2 9.23 -16.98 10.53
N SER A 3 8.43 -18.04 10.48
CA SER A 3 7.19 -18.15 9.70
C SER A 3 6.25 -16.96 9.87
N ASP A 4 6.00 -16.62 11.14
CA ASP A 4 4.98 -15.67 11.55
C ASP A 4 5.44 -14.23 11.24
N VAL A 5 6.75 -13.98 11.32
CA VAL A 5 7.37 -12.71 10.94
C VAL A 5 7.26 -12.48 9.42
N THR A 6 7.57 -13.48 8.59
CA THR A 6 7.45 -13.36 7.13
C THR A 6 6.00 -13.09 6.72
N LEU A 7 5.05 -13.84 7.27
CA LEU A 7 3.62 -13.68 7.00
C LEU A 7 3.09 -12.31 7.44
N SER A 8 3.53 -11.84 8.62
CA SER A 8 3.18 -10.51 9.14
C SER A 8 3.72 -9.41 8.23
N LEU A 9 4.96 -9.52 7.76
CA LEU A 9 5.56 -8.55 6.86
C LEU A 9 4.81 -8.47 5.52
N PHE A 10 4.42 -9.60 4.94
CA PHE A 10 3.62 -9.61 3.72
C PHE A 10 2.21 -9.02 3.94
N SER A 11 1.58 -9.34 5.06
CA SER A 11 0.26 -8.77 5.42
C SER A 11 0.31 -7.26 5.61
N ILE A 12 1.40 -6.75 6.20
CA ILE A 12 1.65 -5.30 6.33
C ILE A 12 1.80 -4.67 4.96
N VAL A 13 2.60 -5.27 4.06
CA VAL A 13 2.78 -4.78 2.69
C VAL A 13 1.45 -4.77 1.92
N LEU A 14 0.61 -5.79 2.11
CA LEU A 14 -0.68 -5.91 1.45
C LEU A 14 -1.71 -4.88 1.93
N LEU A 15 -1.80 -4.66 3.24
CA LEU A 15 -2.74 -3.71 3.84
C LEU A 15 -2.24 -2.27 3.79
N HIS A 16 -0.95 -2.05 3.57
CA HIS A 16 -0.32 -0.74 3.56
C HIS A 16 -1.01 0.26 2.60
N PRO A 17 -1.36 -0.07 1.33
CA PRO A 17 -2.08 0.85 0.44
C PRO A 17 -3.46 1.26 0.98
N LEU A 18 -4.18 0.34 1.63
CA LEU A 18 -5.48 0.64 2.26
C LEU A 18 -5.30 1.59 3.43
N VAL A 19 -4.39 1.27 4.34
CA VAL A 19 -4.09 2.08 5.52
C VAL A 19 -3.59 3.47 5.10
N HIS A 20 -2.71 3.55 4.10
CA HIS A 20 -2.20 4.80 3.56
C HIS A 20 -3.33 5.68 3.02
N ASN A 21 -4.21 5.15 2.18
CA ASN A 21 -5.33 5.92 1.63
C ASN A 21 -6.30 6.38 2.73
N VAL A 22 -6.59 5.53 3.71
CA VAL A 22 -7.45 5.89 4.86
C VAL A 22 -6.82 7.01 5.68
N ILE A 23 -5.52 6.94 5.98
CA ILE A 23 -4.80 7.98 6.73
C ILE A 23 -4.76 9.27 5.93
N LEU A 24 -4.39 9.22 4.64
CA LEU A 24 -4.27 10.41 3.79
C LEU A 24 -5.61 11.14 3.66
N LEU A 25 -6.69 10.39 3.43
CA LEU A 25 -8.04 10.94 3.41
C LEU A 25 -8.42 11.49 4.81
N GLY A 26 -8.10 10.78 5.90
CA GLY A 26 -8.50 11.12 7.27
C GLY A 26 -7.77 12.31 7.89
N VAL A 27 -6.52 12.55 7.50
CA VAL A 27 -5.70 13.69 7.93
C VAL A 27 -6.16 14.99 7.25
N THR A 28 -6.80 14.90 6.09
CA THR A 28 -7.23 16.07 5.33
C THR A 28 -8.58 16.59 5.86
N PRO A 29 -8.62 17.76 6.53
CA PRO A 29 -9.80 18.23 7.26
C PRO A 29 -11.04 18.42 6.37
N SER A 30 -10.85 18.72 5.08
CA SER A 30 -11.92 18.83 4.08
C SER A 30 -12.72 17.54 3.87
N TYR A 31 -12.17 16.37 4.23
CA TYR A 31 -12.78 15.06 3.98
C TYR A 31 -13.19 14.32 5.24
N ARG A 32 -12.80 14.83 6.42
CA ARG A 32 -13.10 14.20 7.72
C ARG A 32 -14.61 13.96 7.91
N ALA A 33 -15.45 14.89 7.48
CA ALA A 33 -16.90 14.75 7.58
C ALA A 33 -17.46 13.65 6.66
N TYR A 34 -16.97 13.55 5.42
CA TYR A 34 -17.36 12.49 4.47
C TYR A 34 -16.85 11.12 4.94
N LEU A 35 -15.60 11.04 5.39
CA LEU A 35 -14.97 9.83 5.94
C LEU A 35 -15.50 9.39 7.28
N VAL A 36 -16.18 10.22 8.07
CA VAL A 36 -16.82 9.75 9.32
C VAL A 36 -18.22 9.15 9.03
N SER A 37 -18.79 9.43 7.85
CA SER A 37 -20.09 8.90 7.42
C SER A 37 -20.02 7.52 6.75
N VAL A 38 -18.90 7.21 6.09
CA VAL A 38 -18.69 5.95 5.34
C VAL A 38 -18.35 4.73 6.24
N PRO A 39 -17.48 4.83 7.27
CA PRO A 39 -17.08 3.70 8.11
C PRO A 39 -18.22 3.17 8.95
N ARG A 40 -19.19 4.00 9.38
CA ARG A 40 -20.32 3.50 10.18
C ARG A 40 -21.18 2.48 9.43
N LYS A 41 -21.18 2.50 8.09
CA LYS A 41 -21.86 1.50 7.25
C LYS A 41 -20.96 0.31 6.90
N ILE A 42 -19.63 0.51 6.78
CA ILE A 42 -18.66 -0.55 6.46
C ILE A 42 -18.26 -1.35 7.70
N MET A 43 -18.30 -0.76 8.89
CA MET A 43 -17.92 -1.38 10.17
C MET A 43 -18.99 -2.37 10.70
N ALA A 44 -20.20 -2.36 10.13
CA ALA A 44 -21.17 -3.46 10.29
C ALA A 44 -20.81 -4.69 9.43
N TYR A 45 -19.88 -4.55 8.48
CA TYR A 45 -19.38 -5.57 7.57
C TYR A 45 -17.97 -6.07 7.95
N TYR A 46 -17.50 -5.77 9.17
CA TYR A 46 -16.15 -6.08 9.65
C TYR A 46 -15.92 -7.55 10.04
N SER A 47 -17.01 -8.32 10.19
CA SER A 47 -16.99 -9.76 10.50
C SER A 47 -16.19 -10.60 9.47
N PRO A 48 -16.42 -10.46 8.14
CA PRO A 48 -15.63 -11.19 7.14
C PRO A 48 -14.16 -10.77 7.07
N ILE A 49 -13.80 -9.50 7.31
CA ILE A 49 -12.39 -9.03 7.28
C ILE A 49 -11.61 -9.61 8.46
N HIS A 50 -12.21 -9.66 9.65
CA HIS A 50 -11.58 -10.32 10.80
C HIS A 50 -11.43 -11.82 10.58
N SER A 51 -12.44 -12.47 9.99
CA SER A 51 -12.36 -13.88 9.58
C SER A 51 -11.27 -14.10 8.52
N MET A 52 -11.08 -13.17 7.59
CA MET A 52 -10.01 -13.22 6.59
C MET A 52 -8.62 -13.07 7.22
N ILE A 53 -8.43 -12.08 8.11
CA ILE A 53 -7.15 -11.86 8.81
C ILE A 53 -6.82 -13.04 9.74
N SER A 54 -7.83 -13.62 10.40
CA SER A 54 -7.69 -14.82 11.23
C SER A 54 -7.31 -16.05 10.40
N ALA A 55 -7.94 -16.26 9.25
CA ALA A 55 -7.57 -17.31 8.29
C ALA A 55 -6.16 -17.10 7.70
N TYR A 56 -5.78 -15.84 7.45
CA TYR A 56 -4.44 -15.46 7.02
C TYR A 56 -3.37 -15.80 8.07
N LEU A 57 -3.66 -15.67 9.37
CA LEU A 57 -2.73 -15.99 10.47
C LEU A 57 -2.64 -17.49 10.78
N SER A 58 -3.59 -18.31 10.32
CA SER A 58 -3.65 -19.75 10.59
C SER A 58 -3.14 -20.65 9.46
N MET A 59 -2.55 -20.09 8.40
CA MET A 59 -2.07 -20.83 7.21
C MET A 59 -0.93 -21.78 7.57
N ILE A 60 -1.25 -23.05 7.84
CA ILE A 60 -0.28 -24.09 8.24
C ILE A 60 -0.14 -25.21 7.19
N TYR A 61 -0.97 -25.34 6.14
CA TYR A 61 -0.72 -26.33 5.08
C TYR A 61 -1.18 -25.89 3.69
N LEU A 62 -0.23 -25.80 2.75
CA LEU A 62 -0.42 -25.42 1.36
C LEU A 62 -1.28 -26.45 0.58
N SER A 63 -2.61 -26.37 0.69
CA SER A 63 -3.54 -27.02 -0.24
C SER A 63 -3.80 -26.10 -1.45
N GLU A 64 -4.11 -26.66 -2.63
CA GLU A 64 -4.45 -25.84 -3.80
C GLU A 64 -5.65 -24.91 -3.55
N GLU A 65 -6.57 -25.34 -2.68
CA GLU A 65 -7.74 -24.56 -2.27
C GLU A 65 -7.35 -23.30 -1.48
N GLU A 66 -6.35 -23.38 -0.60
CA GLU A 66 -5.89 -22.22 0.17
C GLU A 66 -5.17 -21.19 -0.70
N ILE A 67 -4.37 -21.63 -1.68
CA ILE A 67 -3.74 -20.74 -2.67
C ILE A 67 -4.82 -20.01 -3.48
N PHE A 68 -5.88 -20.71 -3.86
CA PHE A 68 -7.01 -20.09 -4.57
C PHE A 68 -7.69 -19.01 -3.72
N ILE A 69 -8.00 -19.31 -2.46
CA ILE A 69 -8.59 -18.33 -1.51
C ILE A 69 -7.66 -17.13 -1.33
N TRP A 70 -6.35 -17.36 -1.19
CA TRP A 70 -5.35 -16.30 -1.06
C TRP A 70 -5.34 -15.37 -2.27
N LYS A 71 -5.33 -15.94 -3.49
CA LYS A 71 -5.36 -15.17 -4.74
C LYS A 71 -6.64 -14.34 -4.86
N ILE A 72 -7.80 -14.91 -4.51
CA ILE A 72 -9.07 -14.18 -4.48
C ILE A 72 -9.04 -13.04 -3.46
N GLY A 73 -8.52 -13.29 -2.25
CA GLY A 73 -8.36 -12.26 -1.22
C GLY A 73 -7.47 -11.10 -1.66
N HIS A 74 -6.33 -11.41 -2.30
CA HIS A 74 -5.42 -10.42 -2.89
C HIS A 74 -6.14 -9.58 -3.96
N LEU A 75 -6.88 -10.22 -4.87
CA LEU A 75 -7.63 -9.53 -5.91
C LEU A 75 -8.67 -8.55 -5.32
N VAL A 76 -9.43 -9.00 -4.31
CA VAL A 76 -10.42 -8.14 -3.64
C VAL A 76 -9.74 -6.93 -3.01
N ILE A 77 -8.63 -7.13 -2.31
CA ILE A 77 -7.84 -6.04 -1.70
C ILE A 77 -7.29 -5.10 -2.76
N PHE A 78 -6.74 -5.62 -3.85
CA PHE A 78 -6.22 -4.84 -4.97
C PHE A 78 -7.30 -3.97 -5.62
N VAL A 79 -8.49 -4.53 -5.87
CA VAL A 79 -9.64 -3.77 -6.43
C VAL A 79 -10.07 -2.67 -5.47
N CYS A 80 -10.24 -2.97 -4.18
CA CYS A 80 -10.62 -1.99 -3.17
C CYS A 80 -9.57 -0.86 -3.05
N SER A 81 -8.29 -1.24 -3.00
CA SER A 81 -7.15 -0.32 -2.97
C SER A 81 -7.10 0.57 -4.21
N SER A 82 -7.34 0.00 -5.40
CA SER A 82 -7.37 0.74 -6.67
C SER A 82 -8.47 1.80 -6.69
N ILE A 83 -9.68 1.47 -6.22
CA ILE A 83 -10.79 2.43 -6.09
C ILE A 83 -10.40 3.57 -5.15
N LEU A 84 -9.84 3.25 -3.97
CA LEU A 84 -9.41 4.25 -3.00
C LEU A 84 -8.27 5.12 -3.54
N ASN A 85 -7.32 4.55 -4.27
CA ASN A 85 -6.24 5.28 -4.92
C ASN A 85 -6.77 6.29 -5.94
N VAL A 86 -7.75 5.90 -6.76
CA VAL A 86 -8.39 6.80 -7.74
C VAL A 86 -9.12 7.94 -7.04
N VAL A 87 -9.90 7.63 -6.00
CA VAL A 87 -10.60 8.65 -5.20
C VAL A 87 -9.60 9.60 -4.54
N SER A 88 -8.54 9.07 -3.92
CA SER A 88 -7.48 9.86 -3.28
C SER A 88 -6.77 10.78 -4.28
N LEU A 89 -6.42 10.26 -5.46
CA LEU A 89 -5.78 11.04 -6.51
C LEU A 89 -6.68 12.17 -7.02
N PHE A 90 -7.96 11.86 -7.29
CA PHE A 90 -8.96 12.87 -7.67
C PHE A 90 -9.09 13.96 -6.60
N CYS A 91 -9.18 13.55 -5.33
CA CYS A 91 -9.26 14.44 -4.18
C CYS A 91 -8.02 15.36 -4.06
N LEU A 92 -6.82 14.80 -4.19
CA LEU A 92 -5.55 15.53 -4.10
C LEU A 92 -5.41 16.56 -5.23
N ILE A 93 -5.85 16.22 -6.44
CA ILE A 93 -5.77 17.12 -7.60
C ILE A 93 -6.83 18.23 -7.49
N LYS A 94 -8.08 17.90 -7.15
CA LYS A 94 -9.20 18.85 -7.24
C LYS A 94 -9.42 19.73 -6.01
N LYS A 95 -9.11 19.28 -4.80
CA LYS A 95 -9.43 20.04 -3.58
C LYS A 95 -8.23 20.68 -2.89
N THR A 96 -6.99 20.31 -3.25
CA THR A 96 -5.81 20.90 -2.60
C THR A 96 -5.60 22.33 -3.10
N PRO A 97 -5.66 23.35 -2.22
CA PRO A 97 -5.54 24.75 -2.60
C PRO A 97 -4.17 25.07 -3.24
N SER A 98 -4.15 26.05 -4.13
CA SER A 98 -2.96 26.45 -4.91
C SER A 98 -1.85 27.07 -4.07
N GLU A 99 -2.10 27.46 -2.82
CA GLU A 99 -1.06 28.03 -1.95
C GLU A 99 -0.08 26.97 -1.40
N MET A 100 -0.38 25.68 -1.56
CA MET A 100 0.44 24.57 -1.09
C MET A 100 0.94 23.65 -2.22
N VAL A 101 1.29 24.23 -3.38
CA VAL A 101 1.68 23.46 -4.59
C VAL A 101 2.80 22.45 -4.32
N MET A 102 3.83 22.85 -3.58
CA MET A 102 5.00 21.98 -3.36
C MET A 102 4.67 20.78 -2.46
N MET A 103 3.96 21.00 -1.35
CA MET A 103 3.44 19.93 -0.48
C MET A 103 2.51 18.99 -1.27
N ARG A 104 1.63 19.55 -2.11
CA ARG A 104 0.74 18.79 -2.98
C ARG A 104 1.50 17.86 -3.92
N ASN A 105 2.59 18.34 -4.52
CA ASN A 105 3.40 17.54 -5.44
C ASN A 105 4.05 16.34 -4.74
N TYR A 106 4.54 16.50 -3.50
CA TYR A 106 5.06 15.37 -2.72
C TYR A 106 3.97 14.35 -2.35
N LEU A 107 2.77 14.82 -1.97
CA LEU A 107 1.63 13.94 -1.70
C LEU A 107 1.17 13.18 -2.95
N LEU A 108 1.14 13.85 -4.11
CA LEU A 108 0.87 13.21 -5.40
C LEU A 108 1.94 12.19 -5.77
N LEU A 109 3.22 12.51 -5.56
CA LEU A 109 4.34 11.59 -5.79
C LEU A 109 4.20 10.33 -4.94
N MET A 110 3.87 10.48 -3.65
CA MET A 110 3.60 9.33 -2.77
C MET A 110 2.43 8.50 -3.30
N GLN A 111 1.31 9.13 -3.66
CA GLN A 111 0.12 8.43 -4.16
C GLN A 111 0.41 7.64 -5.45
N VAL A 112 1.12 8.24 -6.40
CA VAL A 112 1.55 7.57 -7.64
C VAL A 112 2.46 6.40 -7.32
N THR A 113 3.39 6.57 -6.38
CA THR A 113 4.30 5.49 -5.98
C THR A 113 3.55 4.32 -5.32
N VAL A 114 2.54 4.59 -4.51
CA VAL A 114 1.67 3.55 -3.92
C VAL A 114 0.92 2.78 -5.01
N ILE A 115 0.40 3.47 -6.03
CA ILE A 115 -0.26 2.84 -7.18
C ILE A 115 0.72 1.94 -7.94
N VAL A 116 1.91 2.46 -8.28
CA VAL A 116 2.95 1.70 -8.98
C VAL A 116 3.35 0.47 -8.17
N ASN A 117 3.54 0.60 -6.86
CA ASN A 117 3.90 -0.52 -6.00
C ASN A 117 2.79 -1.57 -5.90
N GLY A 118 1.52 -1.14 -5.86
CA GLY A 118 0.37 -2.05 -5.91
C GLY A 118 0.32 -2.84 -7.21
N PHE A 119 0.43 -2.16 -8.36
CA PHE A 119 0.51 -2.85 -9.66
C PHE A 119 1.72 -3.80 -9.74
N TYR A 120 2.87 -3.37 -9.22
CA TYR A 120 4.06 -4.20 -9.21
C TYR A 120 3.84 -5.49 -8.41
N MET A 121 3.31 -5.39 -7.19
CA MET A 121 3.10 -6.53 -6.31
C MET A 121 1.95 -7.45 -6.76
N ASP A 122 0.81 -6.88 -7.14
CA ASP A 122 -0.42 -7.64 -7.38
C ASP A 122 -0.57 -8.15 -8.83
N VAL A 123 0.11 -7.52 -9.81
CA VAL A 123 -0.03 -7.87 -11.23
C VAL A 123 1.28 -8.34 -11.84
N LEU A 124 2.37 -7.60 -11.62
CA LEU A 124 3.66 -7.92 -12.25
C LEU A 124 4.38 -9.07 -11.54
N PHE A 125 4.43 -9.03 -10.21
CA PHE A 125 5.12 -10.00 -9.38
C PHE A 125 4.20 -11.16 -8.95
N GLU A 126 3.03 -10.87 -8.39
CA GLU A 126 2.09 -11.87 -7.85
C GLU A 126 2.81 -12.99 -7.05
N PRO A 127 3.45 -12.63 -5.92
CA PRO A 127 4.25 -13.56 -5.14
C PRO A 127 3.37 -14.53 -4.37
N VAL A 128 3.57 -15.83 -4.59
CA VAL A 128 2.95 -16.90 -3.79
C VAL A 128 4.00 -17.43 -2.82
N LEU A 129 3.77 -17.22 -1.52
CA LEU A 129 4.60 -17.80 -0.47
C LEU A 129 4.32 -19.29 -0.37
N LEU A 130 5.39 -20.10 -0.39
CA LEU A 130 5.32 -21.54 -0.23
C LEU A 130 5.63 -21.90 1.23
N PHE A 131 4.65 -21.79 2.12
CA PHE A 131 4.81 -22.23 3.50
C PHE A 131 4.89 -23.77 3.61
N PRO A 132 5.72 -24.37 4.50
CA PRO A 132 6.62 -23.77 5.49
C PRO A 132 8.01 -23.37 4.99
N ALA A 133 8.31 -23.56 3.71
CA ALA A 133 9.60 -23.17 3.16
C ALA A 133 9.73 -21.63 3.14
N ILE A 134 10.94 -21.11 3.37
CA ILE A 134 11.26 -19.71 3.06
C ILE A 134 11.49 -19.61 1.55
N ALA A 135 10.48 -19.97 0.79
CA ALA A 135 10.47 -19.96 -0.65
C ALA A 135 9.20 -19.24 -1.11
N GLY A 136 9.34 -18.49 -2.19
CA GLY A 136 8.21 -17.90 -2.89
C GLY A 136 8.34 -18.24 -4.36
N ILE A 137 7.23 -18.57 -4.99
CA ILE A 137 7.15 -18.60 -6.44
C ILE A 137 6.50 -17.30 -6.91
N CYS A 138 6.93 -16.84 -8.07
CA CYS A 138 6.38 -15.65 -8.70
C CYS A 138 5.50 -16.09 -9.87
N THR A 139 4.23 -15.72 -9.85
CA THR A 139 3.26 -16.15 -10.88
C THR A 139 2.75 -15.01 -11.77
N GLY A 140 3.22 -13.79 -11.50
CA GLY A 140 2.80 -12.58 -12.19
C GLY A 140 3.38 -12.41 -13.59
N LEU A 141 3.00 -11.33 -14.25
CA LEU A 141 3.35 -11.06 -15.65
C LEU A 141 4.85 -11.03 -15.93
N LEU A 142 5.69 -10.61 -14.97
CA LEU A 142 7.14 -10.59 -15.14
C LEU A 142 7.74 -11.99 -15.10
N CYS A 143 7.17 -12.93 -14.35
CA CYS A 143 7.75 -14.24 -14.14
C CYS A 143 7.24 -15.31 -15.12
N ARG A 144 6.05 -15.12 -15.70
CA ARG A 144 5.50 -15.99 -16.77
C ARG A 144 6.45 -16.19 -17.97
N PRO A 145 7.16 -15.18 -18.49
CA PRO A 145 8.13 -15.37 -19.58
C PRO A 145 9.46 -16.00 -19.10
N GLY A 146 9.59 -16.40 -17.83
CA GLY A 146 10.80 -17.03 -17.31
C GLY A 146 11.90 -16.05 -16.93
N ILE A 147 11.57 -14.77 -16.66
CA ILE A 147 12.55 -13.80 -16.14
C ILE A 147 13.08 -14.31 -14.78
N PRO A 148 14.40 -14.31 -14.56
CA PRO A 148 14.98 -14.71 -13.28
C PRO A 148 14.38 -13.90 -12.12
N LEU A 149 14.24 -14.53 -10.95
CA LEU A 149 13.63 -13.89 -9.78
C LEU A 149 14.44 -12.68 -9.26
N THR A 150 15.77 -12.71 -9.41
CA THR A 150 16.68 -11.66 -8.92
C THR A 150 16.34 -10.25 -9.42
N PRO A 151 16.23 -9.97 -10.75
CA PRO A 151 15.83 -8.66 -11.23
C PRO A 151 14.41 -8.27 -10.81
N VAL A 152 13.49 -9.22 -10.67
CA VAL A 152 12.11 -8.95 -10.24
C VAL A 152 12.07 -8.50 -8.77
N ILE A 153 12.85 -9.14 -7.89
CA ILE A 153 13.02 -8.67 -6.50
C ILE A 153 13.76 -7.34 -6.47
N GLY A 154 14.77 -7.15 -7.33
CA GLY A 154 15.49 -5.88 -7.44
C GLY A 154 14.57 -4.71 -7.82
N GLY A 155 13.66 -4.91 -8.77
CA GLY A 155 12.64 -3.92 -9.14
C GLY A 155 11.70 -3.60 -7.98
N LEU A 156 11.29 -4.61 -7.20
CA LEU A 156 10.48 -4.40 -5.99
C LEU A 156 11.22 -3.57 -4.93
N MET A 157 12.50 -3.87 -4.68
CA MET A 157 13.30 -3.10 -3.72
C MET A 157 13.45 -1.65 -4.17
N LEU A 158 13.61 -1.42 -5.48
CA LEU A 158 13.69 -0.07 -6.04
C LEU A 158 12.38 0.71 -5.85
N THR A 159 11.20 0.09 -6.05
CA THR A 159 9.91 0.77 -5.81
C THR A 159 9.73 1.14 -4.34
N PHE A 160 10.15 0.28 -3.41
CA PHE A 160 10.13 0.58 -1.97
C PHE A 160 11.09 1.69 -1.56
N ILE A 161 12.31 1.71 -2.11
CA ILE A 161 13.27 2.79 -1.88
C ILE A 161 12.67 4.13 -2.37
N TRP A 162 12.10 4.13 -3.57
CA TRP A 162 11.45 5.31 -4.13
C TRP A 162 10.29 5.81 -3.25
N PHE A 163 9.48 4.88 -2.74
CA PHE A 163 8.41 5.20 -1.80
C PHE A 163 8.94 5.82 -0.50
N GLY A 164 9.99 5.23 0.07
CA GLY A 164 10.65 5.74 1.27
C GLY A 164 11.21 7.16 1.06
N LEU A 165 11.84 7.42 -0.10
CA LEU A 165 12.33 8.74 -0.46
C LEU A 165 11.19 9.76 -0.60
N ALA A 166 10.07 9.39 -1.22
CA ALA A 166 8.91 10.27 -1.34
C ALA A 166 8.33 10.65 0.04
N ILE A 167 8.22 9.70 0.97
CA ILE A 167 7.82 9.95 2.36
C ILE A 167 8.81 10.88 3.04
N PHE A 168 10.11 10.57 2.97
CA PHE A 168 11.15 11.35 3.62
C PHE A 168 11.12 12.80 3.14
N MET A 169 11.03 13.04 1.83
CA MET A 169 10.96 14.38 1.26
C MET A 169 9.68 15.12 1.69
N CYS A 170 8.54 14.43 1.77
CA CYS A 170 7.30 15.03 2.26
C CYS A 170 7.41 15.45 3.73
N CYS A 171 7.95 14.58 4.59
CA CYS A 171 8.16 14.86 6.01
C CYS A 171 9.17 16.00 6.23
N PHE A 172 10.27 15.97 5.49
CA PHE A 172 11.31 17.00 5.53
C PHE A 172 10.73 18.35 5.11
N TYR A 173 10.02 18.42 3.99
CA TYR A 173 9.40 19.66 3.52
C TYR A 173 8.40 20.22 4.55
N ARG A 174 7.53 19.36 5.08
CA ARG A 174 6.59 19.75 6.14
C ARG A 174 7.32 20.30 7.36
N HIS A 175 8.42 19.67 7.78
CA HIS A 175 9.21 20.15 8.90
C HIS A 175 9.80 21.55 8.62
N GLN A 176 10.38 21.77 7.43
CA GLN A 176 10.92 23.07 7.01
C GLN A 176 9.85 24.19 7.01
N THR A 177 8.60 23.87 6.66
CA THR A 177 7.53 24.88 6.68
C THR A 177 7.12 25.34 8.08
N LEU A 178 7.37 24.52 9.11
CA LEU A 178 7.04 24.83 10.51
C LEU A 178 8.18 25.52 11.26
N MET A 179 9.40 25.45 10.74
CA MET A 179 10.57 26.04 11.40
C MET A 179 10.60 27.57 11.29
N PRO A 180 11.13 28.27 12.31
CA PRO A 180 11.38 29.70 12.22
C PRO A 180 12.37 30.01 11.09
N ASP A 181 12.26 31.23 10.54
CA ASP A 181 13.02 31.67 9.37
C ASP A 181 14.55 31.57 9.51
N SER A 182 15.07 31.59 10.73
CA SER A 182 16.50 31.43 11.03
C SER A 182 17.01 29.98 10.91
N ALA A 183 16.11 29.00 10.90
CA ALA A 183 16.43 27.57 10.86
C ALA A 183 16.08 26.91 9.51
N LYS A 184 15.49 27.64 8.57
CA LYS A 184 15.14 27.12 7.23
C LYS A 184 16.40 26.94 6.38
N LEU A 185 16.54 25.77 5.77
CA LEU A 185 17.62 25.50 4.80
C LEU A 185 17.26 26.19 3.47
N GLY A 186 18.13 27.10 2.99
CA GLY A 186 17.99 27.74 1.68
C GLY A 186 17.53 29.20 1.68
N LYS A 187 17.80 29.96 2.75
CA LYS A 187 18.00 31.41 2.60
C LYS A 187 19.45 31.71 2.24
#